data_AF-A0A1Q9UMI5-F1
#
_entry.id   AF-A0A1Q9UMI5-F1
#
_cell.length_a   1.000
_cell.length_b   1.000
_cell.length_c   1.000
_cell.angle_alpha   90.00
_cell.angle_beta   90.00
_cell.angle_gamma   90.00
#
_symmetry.space_group_name_H-M   'P 1'
#
loop_
_entity.id
_entity.type
_entity.pdbx_description
1 polymer ?
#
loop_
_entity_poly.entity_id
_entity_poly.type
_entity_poly.pdbx_seq_one_letter_code
_entity_poly.pdbx_strand_id
1 'polypeptide(L)'
;MDSSTVTARVPTELLARLIGPLHRGRVTREDQQAIVDTMTAVTGAPFHDLKYRLNATGDHHDLEHLVFDHLDEDLQDRLLEHIAAQAQADPTPDLRVLCDIDDTLRCALHDDRYPRGTVYPGVVELLTQLDRGAAADPGRVGDLTFVTARPGGPAGLIEEYTRDGLADLGLPPHSVLGGSLLNLHTKAAIAERKLQNMERDHLLFPECRMVFVGDSGQADGDVGAEMAARPHDHVVGTLLHDVTGLDGAARAAWAERGVHVFDTYAGAAGHALRLGLLTREQAHAVAGATREGVARLDLEPRQRAHLEDVLTAEEADLRIG
;
A
#
# COMPACT_ATOMS: atom_id res chain seq x y z
N MET A 1 32.32 -43.70 -6.98
CA MET A 1 31.16 -43.53 -6.08
C MET A 1 30.87 -42.05 -6.08
N ASP A 2 29.75 -41.70 -6.70
CA ASP A 2 29.32 -40.33 -6.92
C ASP A 2 28.88 -39.75 -5.58
N SER A 3 29.64 -38.79 -5.05
CA SER A 3 29.33 -38.11 -3.80
C SER A 3 28.38 -36.97 -4.13
N SER A 4 27.12 -37.31 -4.37
CA SER A 4 26.04 -36.33 -4.46
C SER A 4 25.87 -35.66 -3.10
N THR A 5 26.53 -34.52 -2.91
CA THR A 5 26.30 -33.61 -1.80
C THR A 5 24.85 -33.16 -1.85
N VAL A 6 24.03 -33.69 -0.95
CA VAL A 6 22.67 -33.18 -0.71
C VAL A 6 22.83 -31.81 -0.05
N THR A 7 22.80 -30.75 -0.85
CA THR A 7 22.71 -29.39 -0.33
C THR A 7 21.29 -29.20 0.21
N ALA A 8 21.12 -29.39 1.53
CA ALA A 8 19.84 -29.08 2.18
C ALA A 8 19.58 -27.58 2.04
N ARG A 9 18.57 -27.19 1.27
CA ARG A 9 18.10 -25.81 1.21
C ARG A 9 17.27 -25.55 2.46
N VAL A 10 17.62 -24.49 3.20
CA VAL A 10 16.82 -24.04 4.35
C VAL A 10 15.54 -23.39 3.80
N PRO A 11 14.35 -23.79 4.28
CA PRO A 11 13.11 -23.14 3.88
C PRO A 11 13.12 -21.65 4.27
N THR A 12 12.68 -20.79 3.35
CA THR A 12 12.51 -19.34 3.56
C THR A 12 11.62 -19.01 4.74
N GLU A 13 10.58 -19.80 4.98
CA GLU A 13 9.74 -19.73 6.18
C GLU A 13 10.53 -19.90 7.49
N LEU A 14 11.54 -20.77 7.51
CA LEU A 14 12.40 -20.91 8.68
C LEU A 14 13.34 -19.70 8.81
N LEU A 15 13.88 -19.21 7.70
CA LEU A 15 14.74 -18.02 7.70
C LEU A 15 13.99 -16.78 8.21
N ALA A 16 12.77 -16.53 7.74
CA ALA A 16 11.94 -15.42 8.19
C ALA A 16 11.68 -15.48 9.70
N ARG A 17 11.38 -16.67 10.24
CA ARG A 17 11.19 -16.88 11.69
C ARG A 17 12.46 -16.73 12.53
N LEU A 18 13.63 -16.91 11.93
CA LEU A 18 14.91 -16.70 12.61
C LEU A 18 15.32 -15.22 12.61
N ILE A 19 15.05 -14.52 11.50
CA ILE A 19 15.35 -13.09 11.35
C ILE A 19 14.39 -12.24 12.20
N GLY A 20 13.08 -12.52 12.17
CA GLY A 20 12.06 -11.70 12.85
C GLY A 20 12.38 -11.36 14.32
N PRO A 21 12.73 -12.33 15.19
CA PRO A 21 13.07 -12.06 16.58
C PRO A 21 14.33 -11.19 16.78
N LEU A 22 15.29 -11.21 15.84
CA LEU A 22 16.53 -10.43 15.93
C LEU A 22 16.25 -8.92 15.82
N HIS A 23 15.09 -8.52 15.30
CA HIS A 23 14.64 -7.12 15.25
C HIS A 23 13.87 -6.65 16.48
N ARG A 24 13.47 -7.56 17.37
CA ARG A 24 12.61 -7.23 18.54
C ARG A 24 13.41 -6.77 19.77
N GLY A 25 14.60 -6.22 19.59
CA GLY A 25 15.51 -5.84 20.69
C GLY A 25 16.73 -5.04 20.24
N ARG A 26 17.74 -4.93 21.11
CA ARG A 26 19.02 -4.29 20.76
C ARG A 26 19.77 -5.18 19.77
N VAL A 27 19.61 -4.88 18.49
CA VAL A 27 20.32 -5.55 17.39
C VAL A 27 21.81 -5.26 17.52
N THR A 28 22.63 -6.29 17.69
CA THR A 28 24.08 -6.12 17.68
C THR A 28 24.60 -6.09 16.25
N ARG A 29 25.82 -5.57 16.06
CA ARG A 29 26.48 -5.62 14.76
C ARG A 29 26.65 -7.04 14.22
N GLU A 30 26.84 -8.02 15.10
CA GLU A 30 26.92 -9.44 14.72
C GLU A 30 25.56 -9.96 14.21
N ASP A 31 24.46 -9.57 14.86
CA ASP A 31 23.11 -9.90 14.39
C ASP A 31 22.83 -9.27 13.02
N GLN A 32 23.13 -7.98 12.85
CA GLN A 32 23.00 -7.30 11.55
C GLN A 32 23.78 -8.04 10.46
N GLN A 33 25.03 -8.40 10.73
CA GLN A 33 25.88 -9.13 9.78
C GLN A 33 25.27 -10.50 9.43
N ALA A 34 24.81 -11.26 10.42
CA ALA A 34 24.19 -12.57 10.22
C ALA A 34 22.91 -12.47 9.37
N ILE A 35 22.11 -11.42 9.58
CA ILE A 35 20.90 -11.16 8.78
C ILE A 35 21.28 -10.86 7.33
N VAL A 36 22.20 -9.91 7.10
CA VAL A 36 22.58 -9.54 5.73
C VAL A 36 23.30 -10.70 5.03
N ASP A 37 24.18 -11.44 5.70
CA ASP A 37 24.81 -12.65 5.14
C ASP A 37 23.76 -13.70 4.74
N THR A 38 22.74 -13.91 5.60
CA THR A 38 21.64 -14.84 5.31
C THR A 38 20.83 -14.38 4.11
N MET A 39 20.43 -13.11 4.04
CA MET A 39 19.63 -12.57 2.94
C MET A 39 20.40 -12.56 1.62
N THR A 40 21.67 -12.15 1.64
CA THR A 40 22.53 -12.08 0.44
C THR A 40 22.97 -13.46 -0.07
N ALA A 41 22.86 -14.51 0.75
CA ALA A 41 23.08 -15.89 0.32
C ALA A 41 21.89 -16.49 -0.47
N VAL A 42 20.71 -15.88 -0.42
CA VAL A 42 19.50 -16.33 -1.12
C VAL A 42 19.31 -15.51 -2.40
N THR A 43 18.94 -16.17 -3.50
CA THR A 43 18.76 -15.55 -4.83
C THR A 43 17.52 -16.09 -5.55
N GLY A 44 17.04 -15.35 -6.56
CA GLY A 44 15.88 -15.70 -7.39
C GLY A 44 14.57 -15.82 -6.59
N ALA A 45 13.66 -16.70 -7.03
CA ALA A 45 12.35 -16.89 -6.39
C ALA A 45 12.40 -17.13 -4.85
N PRO A 46 13.34 -17.90 -4.27
CA PRO A 46 13.48 -17.99 -2.82
C PRO A 46 13.79 -16.66 -2.11
N PHE A 47 14.53 -15.76 -2.76
CA PHE A 47 14.82 -14.44 -2.18
C PHE A 47 13.59 -13.55 -2.18
N HIS A 48 12.84 -13.57 -3.30
CA HIS A 48 11.55 -12.89 -3.41
C HIS A 48 10.57 -13.38 -2.33
N ASP A 49 10.38 -14.69 -2.17
CA ASP A 49 9.52 -15.24 -1.11
C ASP A 49 9.99 -14.86 0.31
N LEU A 50 11.31 -14.81 0.56
CA LEU A 50 11.85 -14.35 1.85
C LEU A 50 11.53 -12.87 2.11
N LYS A 51 11.68 -11.98 1.12
CA LYS A 51 11.34 -10.55 1.24
C LYS A 51 9.88 -10.38 1.64
N TYR A 52 8.96 -11.04 0.92
CA TYR A 52 7.52 -10.92 1.18
C TYR A 52 7.13 -11.45 2.56
N ARG A 53 7.75 -12.55 3.03
CA ARG A 53 7.53 -13.05 4.39
C ARG A 53 8.02 -12.08 5.48
N LEU A 54 9.15 -11.41 5.25
CA LEU A 54 9.68 -10.40 6.17
C LEU A 54 8.87 -9.10 6.12
N ASN A 55 8.23 -8.77 5.00
CA ASN A 55 7.37 -7.60 4.89
C ASN A 55 5.99 -7.83 5.54
N ALA A 56 5.42 -9.03 5.40
CA ALA A 56 4.07 -9.36 5.86
C ALA A 56 4.04 -9.95 7.30
N THR A 57 4.77 -9.36 8.25
CA THR A 57 4.79 -9.85 9.65
C THR A 57 3.54 -9.48 10.44
N GLY A 58 2.76 -8.50 9.96
CA GLY A 58 1.56 -8.00 10.64
C GLY A 58 1.86 -7.20 11.91
N ASP A 59 3.11 -6.78 12.11
CA ASP A 59 3.55 -5.90 13.19
C ASP A 59 4.50 -4.81 12.66
N HIS A 60 5.09 -4.02 13.55
CA HIS A 60 6.02 -2.94 13.22
C HIS A 60 7.46 -3.41 12.97
N HIS A 61 7.70 -4.72 12.87
CA HIS A 61 9.00 -5.30 12.60
C HIS A 61 9.02 -5.92 11.21
N ASP A 62 8.62 -5.11 10.21
CA ASP A 62 8.63 -5.49 8.81
C ASP A 62 10.02 -5.32 8.17
N LEU A 63 10.11 -5.63 6.87
CA LEU A 63 11.34 -5.52 6.10
C LEU A 63 11.86 -4.07 6.06
N GLU A 64 10.99 -3.07 6.07
CA GLU A 64 11.38 -1.67 6.04
C GLU A 64 12.12 -1.27 7.31
N HIS A 65 11.57 -1.59 8.48
CA HIS A 65 12.22 -1.28 9.75
C HIS A 65 13.53 -2.08 9.93
N LEU A 66 13.54 -3.34 9.49
CA LEU A 66 14.78 -4.12 9.42
C LEU A 66 15.85 -3.36 8.63
N VAL A 67 15.55 -2.95 7.40
CA VAL A 67 16.57 -2.38 6.51
C VAL A 67 16.99 -0.97 6.90
N PHE A 68 16.03 -0.10 7.22
CA PHE A 68 16.30 1.34 7.36
C PHE A 68 16.49 1.83 8.80
N ASP A 69 16.04 1.06 9.80
CA ASP A 69 16.11 1.45 11.21
C ASP A 69 17.07 0.57 12.03
N HIS A 70 17.39 -0.64 11.56
CA HIS A 70 18.20 -1.61 12.32
C HIS A 70 19.56 -1.95 11.72
N LEU A 71 19.79 -1.73 10.42
CA LEU A 71 21.08 -1.95 9.79
C LEU A 71 21.93 -0.67 9.83
N ASP A 72 23.23 -0.86 10.05
CA ASP A 72 24.22 0.19 9.81
C ASP A 72 24.37 0.43 8.30
N GLU A 73 24.74 1.65 7.91
CA GLU A 73 24.77 2.15 6.52
C GLU A 73 25.48 1.21 5.53
N ASP A 74 26.64 0.65 5.89
CA ASP A 74 27.38 -0.24 4.99
C ASP A 74 26.70 -1.60 4.77
N LEU A 75 25.94 -2.09 5.75
CA LEU A 75 25.17 -3.32 5.65
C LEU A 75 23.83 -3.08 4.94
N GLN A 76 23.23 -1.92 5.16
CA GLN A 76 22.06 -1.46 4.42
C GLN A 76 22.39 -1.37 2.93
N ASP A 77 23.47 -0.67 2.55
CA ASP A 77 23.90 -0.53 1.15
C ASP A 77 24.12 -1.89 0.50
N ARG A 78 24.83 -2.81 1.20
CA ARG A 78 25.08 -4.15 0.68
C ARG A 78 23.81 -4.95 0.44
N LEU A 79 22.81 -4.81 1.31
CA LEU A 79 21.52 -5.49 1.15
C LEU A 79 20.69 -4.86 0.02
N LEU A 80 20.65 -3.53 -0.07
CA LEU A 80 19.95 -2.81 -1.14
C LEU A 80 20.57 -3.09 -2.52
N GLU A 81 21.90 -3.16 -2.62
CA GLU A 81 22.59 -3.58 -3.85
C GLU A 81 22.19 -5.00 -4.27
N HIS A 82 22.09 -5.93 -3.31
CA HIS A 82 21.63 -7.28 -3.59
C HIS A 82 20.17 -7.31 -4.05
N ILE A 83 19.29 -6.55 -3.38
CA ILE A 83 17.87 -6.41 -3.77
C ILE A 83 17.77 -5.90 -5.21
N ALA A 84 18.47 -4.81 -5.54
CA ALA A 84 18.47 -4.24 -6.88
C ALA A 84 18.99 -5.23 -7.93
N ALA A 85 20.06 -5.98 -7.62
CA ALA A 85 20.60 -7.00 -8.51
C ALA A 85 19.62 -8.16 -8.75
N GLN A 86 18.90 -8.62 -7.71
CA GLN A 86 17.89 -9.66 -7.86
C GLN A 86 16.68 -9.18 -8.67
N ALA A 87 16.21 -7.95 -8.44
CA ALA A 87 15.11 -7.34 -9.17
C ALA A 87 15.39 -7.18 -10.68
N GLN A 88 16.64 -6.86 -11.05
CA GLN A 88 17.05 -6.80 -12.46
C GLN A 88 17.13 -8.17 -13.12
N ALA A 89 17.51 -9.21 -12.36
CA ALA A 89 17.65 -10.56 -12.87
C ALA A 89 16.30 -11.27 -13.06
N ASP A 90 15.30 -10.95 -12.24
CA ASP A 90 13.97 -11.55 -12.24
C ASP A 90 12.89 -10.46 -12.04
N PRO A 91 12.64 -9.61 -13.05
CA PRO A 91 11.66 -8.54 -12.93
C PRO A 91 10.26 -9.15 -12.79
N THR A 92 9.59 -8.83 -11.69
CA THR A 92 8.20 -9.22 -11.46
C THR A 92 7.29 -8.07 -11.86
N PRO A 93 6.09 -8.31 -12.42
CA PRO A 93 5.20 -7.19 -12.71
C PRO A 93 4.51 -6.63 -11.44
N ASP A 94 4.88 -7.07 -10.23
CA ASP A 94 4.08 -7.02 -8.98
C ASP A 94 3.60 -5.62 -8.62
N LEU A 95 2.46 -5.52 -7.94
CA LEU A 95 1.86 -4.24 -7.58
C LEU A 95 1.99 -4.02 -6.07
N ARG A 96 2.72 -2.97 -5.68
CA ARG A 96 2.68 -2.38 -4.33
C ARG A 96 1.46 -1.47 -4.25
N VAL A 97 0.59 -1.71 -3.27
CA VAL A 97 -0.61 -0.90 -3.04
C VAL A 97 -0.39 -0.09 -1.77
N LEU A 98 -0.01 1.17 -1.91
CA LEU A 98 0.12 2.05 -0.74
C LEU A 98 -1.20 2.77 -0.50
N CYS A 99 -1.69 2.72 0.72
CA CYS A 99 -3.00 3.26 1.08
C CYS A 99 -2.90 4.13 2.34
N ASP A 100 -3.36 5.38 2.26
CA ASP A 100 -3.63 6.16 3.46
C ASP A 100 -4.86 5.61 4.22
N ILE A 101 -5.04 6.02 5.48
CA ILE A 101 -6.13 5.56 6.33
C ILE A 101 -7.20 6.64 6.52
N ASP A 102 -6.80 7.87 6.83
CA ASP A 102 -7.71 8.91 7.29
C ASP A 102 -8.37 9.61 6.13
N ASP A 103 -9.70 9.58 6.08
CA ASP A 103 -10.48 10.07 4.94
C ASP A 103 -10.18 9.32 3.62
N THR A 104 -9.36 8.27 3.67
CA THR A 104 -9.09 7.32 2.58
C THR A 104 -9.76 5.98 2.86
N LEU A 105 -9.28 5.20 3.83
CA LEU A 105 -9.92 3.93 4.25
C LEU A 105 -11.19 4.18 5.08
N ARG A 106 -11.14 5.19 5.95
CA ARG A 106 -12.18 5.47 6.93
C ARG A 106 -12.43 6.97 7.06
N CYS A 107 -13.69 7.38 7.06
CA CYS A 107 -14.09 8.76 7.28
C CYS A 107 -13.67 9.23 8.68
N ALA A 108 -12.80 10.25 8.76
CA ALA A 108 -12.15 10.64 10.00
C ALA A 108 -12.18 12.15 10.26
N LEU A 109 -11.72 12.99 9.32
CA LEU A 109 -11.44 14.42 9.57
C LEU A 109 -12.17 15.38 8.61
N HIS A 110 -12.10 15.16 7.30
CA HIS A 110 -12.51 16.15 6.31
C HIS A 110 -13.82 15.81 5.59
N ASP A 111 -14.17 14.51 5.51
CA ASP A 111 -15.35 14.10 4.77
C ASP A 111 -16.64 14.19 5.59
N ASP A 112 -17.60 14.99 5.14
CA ASP A 112 -18.92 15.13 5.78
C ASP A 112 -20.04 14.41 5.00
N ARG A 113 -19.70 13.67 3.93
CA ARG A 113 -20.68 12.88 3.15
C ARG A 113 -21.06 11.59 3.86
N TYR A 114 -20.22 11.11 4.78
CA TYR A 114 -20.38 9.88 5.52
C TYR A 114 -20.31 10.14 7.03
N PRO A 115 -21.01 9.36 7.87
CA PRO A 115 -20.81 9.41 9.32
C PRO A 115 -19.34 9.18 9.70
N ARG A 116 -18.88 9.86 10.75
CA ARG A 116 -17.51 9.68 11.26
C ARG A 116 -17.30 8.23 11.71
N GLY A 117 -16.14 7.68 11.35
CA GLY A 117 -15.77 6.31 11.65
C GLY A 117 -16.25 5.29 10.63
N THR A 118 -17.04 5.68 9.62
CA THR A 118 -17.44 4.80 8.53
C THR A 118 -16.23 4.37 7.70
N VAL A 119 -16.01 3.06 7.58
CA VAL A 119 -15.17 2.49 6.51
C VAL A 119 -15.88 2.70 5.19
N TYR A 120 -15.21 3.34 4.23
CA TYR A 120 -15.88 3.76 3.01
C TYR A 120 -16.42 2.56 2.21
N PRO A 121 -17.66 2.63 1.70
CA PRO A 121 -18.23 1.55 0.89
C PRO A 121 -17.34 1.15 -0.29
N GLY A 122 -16.94 -0.12 -0.33
CA GLY A 122 -16.14 -0.71 -1.42
C GLY A 122 -14.62 -0.55 -1.30
N VAL A 123 -14.09 0.19 -0.32
CA VAL A 123 -12.63 0.32 -0.15
C VAL A 123 -11.94 -1.02 0.10
N VAL A 124 -12.52 -1.85 0.97
CA VAL A 124 -11.96 -3.17 1.29
C VAL A 124 -11.94 -4.06 0.06
N GLU A 125 -13.01 -4.04 -0.75
CA GLU A 125 -13.07 -4.78 -1.99
C GLU A 125 -12.07 -4.24 -3.01
N LEU A 126 -11.92 -2.92 -3.14
CA LEU A 126 -10.90 -2.32 -4.02
C LEU A 126 -9.51 -2.80 -3.64
N LEU A 127 -9.12 -2.65 -2.37
CA LEU A 127 -7.80 -3.04 -1.89
C LEU A 127 -7.59 -4.54 -2.06
N THR A 128 -8.60 -5.37 -1.80
CA THR A 128 -8.55 -6.83 -2.02
C THR A 128 -8.34 -7.18 -3.49
N GLN A 129 -9.00 -6.48 -4.41
CA GLN A 129 -8.89 -6.77 -5.84
C GLN A 129 -7.59 -6.23 -6.44
N LEU A 130 -7.10 -5.08 -5.99
CA LEU A 130 -5.77 -4.58 -6.34
C LEU A 130 -4.68 -5.52 -5.82
N ASP A 131 -4.85 -6.02 -4.60
CA ASP A 131 -3.96 -6.99 -3.97
C ASP A 131 -3.88 -8.30 -4.78
N ARG A 132 -5.02 -8.85 -5.17
CA ARG A 132 -5.06 -10.04 -6.05
C ARG A 132 -4.45 -9.82 -7.44
N GLY A 133 -4.33 -8.55 -7.86
CA GLY A 133 -3.95 -8.17 -9.21
C GLY A 133 -4.96 -8.60 -10.28
N ALA A 134 -4.72 -8.23 -11.54
CA ALA A 134 -5.53 -8.69 -12.66
C ALA A 134 -5.32 -10.20 -12.92
N ALA A 135 -6.40 -10.93 -13.21
CA ALA A 135 -6.46 -12.41 -13.29
C ALA A 135 -5.49 -13.11 -14.26
N ALA A 136 -4.69 -12.38 -15.04
CA ALA A 136 -3.63 -12.95 -15.87
C ALA A 136 -2.44 -13.49 -15.06
N ASP A 137 -2.32 -13.14 -13.76
CA ASP A 137 -1.26 -13.59 -12.86
C ASP A 137 -1.81 -14.06 -11.48
N PRO A 138 -2.62 -15.14 -11.45
CA PRO A 138 -3.30 -15.60 -10.24
C PRO A 138 -2.30 -16.26 -9.27
N GLY A 139 -1.99 -15.56 -8.17
CA GLY A 139 -0.99 -15.97 -7.17
C GLY A 139 -0.05 -14.84 -6.76
N ARG A 140 -0.07 -13.74 -7.51
CA ARG A 140 0.51 -12.46 -7.12
C ARG A 140 -0.21 -11.94 -5.87
N VAL A 141 0.45 -12.05 -4.73
CA VAL A 141 0.04 -11.32 -3.53
C VAL A 141 0.51 -9.90 -3.76
N GLY A 142 -0.42 -8.98 -3.99
CA GLY A 142 -0.15 -7.57 -3.78
C GLY A 142 0.30 -7.38 -2.35
N ASP A 143 1.13 -6.38 -2.13
CA ASP A 143 1.52 -6.04 -0.78
C ASP A 143 0.82 -4.74 -0.47
N LEU A 144 -0.35 -4.88 0.15
CA LEU A 144 -1.04 -3.76 0.73
C LEU A 144 -0.18 -3.20 1.85
N THR A 145 0.15 -1.92 1.74
CA THR A 145 0.92 -1.22 2.75
C THR A 145 0.16 0.03 3.16
N PHE A 146 -0.25 0.11 4.42
CA PHE A 146 -0.82 1.33 4.93
C PHE A 146 0.27 2.36 5.22
N VAL A 147 0.06 3.60 4.79
CA VAL A 147 0.98 4.72 5.04
C VAL A 147 0.25 5.74 5.91
N THR A 148 0.81 6.09 7.07
CA THR A 148 0.16 7.05 7.98
C THR A 148 1.09 8.17 8.46
N ALA A 149 0.47 9.29 8.82
CA ALA A 149 1.09 10.40 9.52
C ALA A 149 0.52 10.64 10.94
N ARG A 150 -0.18 9.67 11.54
CA ARG A 150 -0.78 9.82 12.90
C ARG A 150 0.22 9.78 14.07
N PRO A 151 0.14 10.71 15.06
CA PRO A 151 1.01 10.73 16.23
C PRO A 151 0.91 9.43 17.03
N GLY A 152 1.93 8.57 16.91
CA GLY A 152 1.92 7.19 17.39
C GLY A 152 2.62 6.21 16.44
N GLY A 153 2.78 6.59 15.16
CA GLY A 153 3.47 5.78 14.16
C GLY A 153 2.81 4.41 13.93
N PRO A 154 3.56 3.39 13.48
CA PRO A 154 3.03 2.05 13.24
C PRO A 154 2.47 1.43 14.53
N ALA A 155 3.09 1.68 15.69
CA ALA A 155 2.66 1.13 16.96
C ALA A 155 1.28 1.65 17.40
N GLY A 156 1.03 2.97 17.27
CA GLY A 156 -0.29 3.55 17.52
C GLY A 156 -1.33 3.07 16.52
N LEU A 157 -0.92 2.83 15.28
CA LEU A 157 -1.78 2.27 14.25
C LEU A 157 -2.13 0.82 14.54
N ILE A 158 -1.19 -0.05 14.91
CA ILE A 158 -1.45 -1.44 15.31
C ILE A 158 -2.41 -1.49 16.52
N GLU A 159 -2.22 -0.60 17.49
CA GLU A 159 -3.13 -0.47 18.63
C GLU A 159 -4.55 -0.11 18.19
N GLU A 160 -4.70 0.82 17.25
CA GLU A 160 -5.98 1.18 16.64
C GLU A 160 -6.52 0.08 15.72
N TYR A 161 -5.65 -0.64 15.02
CA TYR A 161 -6.00 -1.79 14.17
C TYR A 161 -6.71 -2.87 14.98
N THR A 162 -6.23 -3.04 16.21
CA THR A 162 -6.75 -3.97 17.20
C THR A 162 -7.98 -3.40 17.94
N ARG A 163 -8.03 -2.08 18.20
CA ARG A 163 -9.10 -1.42 18.98
C ARG A 163 -10.34 -1.06 18.16
N ASP A 164 -10.14 -0.59 16.94
CA ASP A 164 -11.18 0.00 16.09
C ASP A 164 -11.71 -0.99 15.04
N GLY A 165 -11.30 -2.26 15.13
CA GLY A 165 -11.86 -3.35 14.32
C GLY A 165 -11.33 -3.41 12.88
N LEU A 166 -10.22 -2.74 12.56
CA LEU A 166 -9.60 -2.85 11.22
C LEU A 166 -9.14 -4.29 10.93
N ALA A 167 -8.70 -5.03 11.95
CA ALA A 167 -8.39 -6.45 11.85
C ALA A 167 -9.60 -7.31 11.39
N ASP A 168 -10.82 -6.88 11.71
CA ASP A 168 -12.06 -7.61 11.39
C ASP A 168 -12.61 -7.28 9.99
N LEU A 169 -11.98 -6.36 9.25
CA LEU A 169 -12.45 -5.93 7.93
C LEU A 169 -12.20 -6.97 6.82
N GLY A 170 -11.47 -8.05 7.11
CA GLY A 170 -11.14 -9.06 6.11
C GLY A 170 -10.21 -8.56 5.01
N LEU A 171 -9.38 -7.54 5.32
CA LEU A 171 -8.36 -7.02 4.43
C LEU A 171 -7.30 -8.10 4.11
N PRO A 172 -6.64 -8.02 2.94
CA PRO A 172 -5.49 -8.88 2.63
C PRO A 172 -4.38 -8.78 3.68
N PRO A 173 -3.44 -9.75 3.72
CA PRO A 173 -2.19 -9.56 4.47
C PRO A 173 -1.52 -8.24 4.07
N HIS A 174 -1.11 -7.44 5.05
CA HIS A 174 -0.61 -6.09 4.81
C HIS A 174 0.47 -5.70 5.82
N SER A 175 1.26 -4.70 5.43
CA SER A 175 2.25 -4.01 6.25
C SER A 175 1.75 -2.60 6.64
N VAL A 176 2.36 -1.99 7.66
CA VAL A 176 2.04 -0.61 8.08
C VAL A 176 3.32 0.19 8.16
N LEU A 177 3.51 1.08 7.19
CA LEU A 177 4.57 2.07 7.20
C LEU A 177 4.16 3.28 8.01
N GLY A 178 4.85 3.48 9.13
CA GLY A 178 4.69 4.65 9.96
C GLY A 178 6.04 5.15 10.45
N GLY A 179 6.21 6.47 10.50
CA GLY A 179 7.33 7.08 11.21
C GLY A 179 6.97 7.37 12.67
N SER A 180 7.98 7.46 13.55
CA SER A 180 7.79 8.08 14.87
C SER A 180 7.43 9.56 14.70
N LEU A 181 6.20 9.91 15.09
CA LEU A 181 5.54 11.18 14.76
C LEU A 181 5.58 12.19 15.92
N LEU A 182 6.69 12.19 16.65
CA LEU A 182 7.00 13.29 17.55
C LEU A 182 7.41 14.49 16.68
N ASN A 183 6.45 15.39 16.37
CA ASN A 183 6.61 16.77 15.84
C ASN A 183 6.29 17.06 14.35
N LEU A 184 5.53 16.26 13.61
CA LEU A 184 5.03 16.71 12.28
C LEU A 184 3.83 17.65 12.45
N HIS A 185 4.07 18.97 12.38
CA HIS A 185 3.03 19.99 12.55
C HIS A 185 2.53 20.63 11.23
N THR A 186 3.09 20.26 10.08
CA THR A 186 2.76 20.90 8.79
C THR A 186 2.44 19.85 7.71
N LYS A 187 1.54 20.20 6.78
CA LYS A 187 1.24 19.38 5.59
C LYS A 187 2.51 19.03 4.79
N ALA A 188 3.45 19.96 4.68
CA ALA A 188 4.72 19.74 4.00
C ALA A 188 5.57 18.66 4.69
N ALA A 189 5.62 18.63 6.02
CA ALA A 189 6.39 17.63 6.75
C ALA A 189 5.71 16.25 6.69
N ILE A 190 4.38 16.20 6.61
CA ILE A 190 3.61 14.97 6.32
C ILE A 190 3.93 14.46 4.90
N ALA A 191 3.91 15.35 3.90
CA ALA A 191 4.22 15.01 2.51
C ALA A 191 5.64 14.42 2.38
N GLU A 192 6.64 15.11 2.94
CA GLU A 192 8.04 14.67 2.94
C GLU A 192 8.19 13.26 3.54
N ARG A 193 7.49 12.98 4.65
CA ARG A 193 7.52 11.66 5.28
C ARG A 193 6.89 10.59 4.40
N LYS A 194 5.73 10.86 3.78
CA LYS A 194 5.08 9.91 2.87
C LYS A 194 5.97 9.63 1.66
N LEU A 195 6.58 10.65 1.08
CA LEU A 195 7.56 10.52 -0.02
C LEU A 195 8.76 9.68 0.39
N GLN A 196 9.34 9.92 1.57
CA GLN A 196 10.44 9.12 2.08
C GLN A 196 10.03 7.64 2.26
N ASN A 197 8.85 7.38 2.83
CA ASN A 197 8.37 6.01 3.02
C ASN A 197 8.16 5.30 1.66
N MET A 198 7.68 6.01 0.65
CA MET A 198 7.49 5.48 -0.70
C MET A 198 8.81 5.24 -1.43
N GLU A 199 9.82 6.10 -1.23
CA GLU A 199 11.18 5.86 -1.72
C GLU A 199 11.79 4.61 -1.07
N ARG A 200 11.64 4.46 0.24
CA ARG A 200 12.09 3.28 0.98
C ARG A 200 11.41 2.02 0.46
N ASP A 201 10.09 2.05 0.26
CA ASP A 201 9.34 0.95 -0.35
C ASP A 201 9.87 0.58 -1.74
N HIS A 202 10.13 1.60 -2.58
CA HIS A 202 10.71 1.39 -3.90
C HIS A 202 12.12 0.76 -3.84
N LEU A 203 12.97 1.16 -2.88
CA LEU A 203 14.29 0.56 -2.71
C LEU A 203 14.22 -0.91 -2.29
N LEU A 204 13.19 -1.29 -1.54
CA LEU A 204 12.95 -2.69 -1.14
C LEU A 204 12.31 -3.51 -2.25
N PHE A 205 11.50 -2.91 -3.10
CA PHE A 205 10.75 -3.58 -4.18
C PHE A 205 10.94 -2.89 -5.54
N PRO A 206 12.19 -2.72 -6.03
CA PRO A 206 12.47 -2.00 -7.27
C PRO A 206 11.94 -2.74 -8.51
N GLU A 207 11.64 -4.03 -8.41
CA GLU A 207 10.97 -4.80 -9.45
C GLU A 207 9.49 -4.40 -9.64
N CYS A 208 8.85 -3.86 -8.60
CA CYS A 208 7.41 -3.67 -8.57
C CYS A 208 6.96 -2.36 -9.24
N ARG A 209 5.71 -2.39 -9.71
CA ARG A 209 4.86 -1.21 -9.96
C ARG A 209 4.20 -0.77 -8.66
N MET A 210 3.77 0.48 -8.60
CA MET A 210 3.23 1.10 -7.38
C MET A 210 1.97 1.90 -7.70
N VAL A 211 0.90 1.67 -6.94
CA VAL A 211 -0.29 2.54 -6.92
C VAL A 211 -0.44 3.15 -5.54
N PHE A 212 -0.75 4.44 -5.49
CA PHE A 212 -1.03 5.14 -4.24
C PHE A 212 -2.51 5.51 -4.15
N VAL A 213 -3.13 5.24 -3.00
CA VAL A 213 -4.51 5.61 -2.68
C VAL A 213 -4.48 6.55 -1.48
N GLY A 214 -5.04 7.75 -1.63
CA GLY A 214 -5.06 8.78 -0.59
C GLY A 214 -6.26 9.72 -0.70
N ASP A 215 -6.27 10.82 0.05
CA ASP A 215 -7.40 11.77 0.10
C ASP A 215 -7.04 13.22 -0.28
N SER A 216 -8.04 14.00 -0.71
CA SER A 216 -7.85 15.42 -1.07
C SER A 216 -7.77 16.38 0.13
N GLY A 217 -8.05 15.93 1.35
CA GLY A 217 -8.01 16.72 2.59
C GLY A 217 -6.60 16.91 3.15
N GLN A 218 -5.72 15.93 2.96
CA GLN A 218 -4.35 15.97 3.48
C GLN A 218 -3.31 16.45 2.46
N ALA A 219 -2.17 15.76 2.34
CA ALA A 219 -1.06 16.10 1.45
C ALA A 219 -0.93 15.11 0.29
N ASP A 220 -1.87 14.18 0.16
CA ASP A 220 -1.72 12.97 -0.64
C ASP A 220 -1.75 13.25 -2.14
N GLY A 221 -2.53 14.24 -2.55
CA GLY A 221 -2.51 14.73 -3.93
C GLY A 221 -1.12 15.23 -4.33
N ASP A 222 -0.48 16.03 -3.48
CA ASP A 222 0.86 16.56 -3.77
C ASP A 222 1.93 15.46 -3.72
N VAL A 223 1.84 14.53 -2.76
CA VAL A 223 2.71 13.34 -2.69
C VAL A 223 2.60 12.52 -3.98
N GLY A 224 1.39 12.18 -4.39
CA GLY A 224 1.15 11.40 -5.62
C GLY A 224 1.63 12.12 -6.89
N ALA A 225 1.42 13.44 -6.96
CA ALA A 225 1.90 14.23 -8.09
C ALA A 225 3.42 14.35 -8.13
N GLU A 226 4.09 14.49 -6.99
CA GLU A 226 5.55 14.51 -6.92
C GLU A 226 6.12 13.14 -7.32
N MET A 227 5.51 12.05 -6.85
CA MET A 227 5.86 10.70 -7.25
C MET A 227 5.73 10.49 -8.76
N ALA A 228 4.63 10.94 -9.37
CA ALA A 228 4.41 10.84 -10.81
C ALA A 228 5.42 11.67 -11.64
N ALA A 229 5.97 12.74 -11.07
CA ALA A 229 6.96 13.59 -11.73
C ALA A 229 8.40 13.05 -11.63
N ARG A 230 8.65 12.06 -10.77
CA ARG A 230 9.99 11.48 -10.58
C ARG A 230 10.34 10.53 -11.74
N PRO A 231 11.62 10.41 -12.10
CA PRO A 231 12.08 9.62 -13.25
C PRO A 231 11.97 8.09 -13.05
N HIS A 232 11.36 7.65 -11.96
CA HIS A 232 11.18 6.25 -11.63
C HIS A 232 9.86 5.77 -12.24
N ASP A 233 9.92 4.94 -13.30
CA ASP A 233 8.77 4.42 -14.09
C ASP A 233 7.80 3.51 -13.29
N HIS A 234 7.88 3.50 -11.96
CA HIS A 234 7.25 2.52 -11.10
C HIS A 234 5.87 2.95 -10.62
N VAL A 235 5.62 4.26 -10.45
CA VAL A 235 4.33 4.76 -9.98
C VAL A 235 3.36 4.84 -11.14
N VAL A 236 2.36 3.97 -11.13
CA VAL A 236 1.47 3.78 -12.28
C VAL A 236 0.15 4.51 -12.15
N GLY A 237 -0.10 5.10 -10.98
CA GLY A 237 -1.18 6.04 -10.78
C GLY A 237 -1.36 6.40 -9.31
N THR A 238 -1.97 7.57 -9.07
CA THR A 238 -2.52 7.93 -7.77
C THR A 238 -4.03 8.01 -7.87
N LEU A 239 -4.73 7.34 -6.95
CA LEU A 239 -6.17 7.42 -6.77
C LEU A 239 -6.43 8.33 -5.56
N LEU A 240 -7.01 9.51 -5.81
CA LEU A 240 -7.26 10.52 -4.78
C LEU A 240 -8.75 10.61 -4.47
N HIS A 241 -9.14 10.14 -3.29
CA HIS A 241 -10.51 10.24 -2.80
C HIS A 241 -10.87 11.69 -2.51
N ASP A 242 -11.89 12.22 -3.19
CA ASP A 242 -12.27 13.61 -3.02
C ASP A 242 -13.15 13.84 -1.81
N VAL A 243 -12.53 14.26 -0.71
CA VAL A 243 -13.23 14.59 0.55
C VAL A 243 -13.41 16.08 0.76
N THR A 244 -12.89 16.92 -0.14
CA THR A 244 -12.91 18.39 -0.04
C THR A 244 -13.81 19.06 -1.08
N GLY A 245 -14.34 18.30 -2.03
CA GLY A 245 -15.29 18.81 -3.04
C GLY A 245 -14.60 19.59 -4.15
N LEU A 246 -13.55 19.01 -4.73
CA LEU A 246 -12.81 19.56 -5.86
C LEU A 246 -13.70 19.67 -7.10
N ASP A 247 -13.71 20.86 -7.71
CA ASP A 247 -14.44 21.11 -8.95
C ASP A 247 -13.76 20.48 -10.18
N GLY A 248 -14.43 20.52 -11.33
CA GLY A 248 -13.91 19.93 -12.56
C GLY A 248 -12.57 20.51 -13.04
N ALA A 249 -12.30 21.80 -12.77
CA ALA A 249 -11.04 22.43 -13.16
C ALA A 249 -9.89 21.96 -12.26
N ALA A 250 -10.12 21.87 -10.95
CA ALA A 250 -9.16 21.34 -10.00
C ALA A 250 -8.86 19.85 -10.27
N ARG A 251 -9.88 19.06 -10.58
CA ARG A 251 -9.72 17.65 -10.97
C ARG A 251 -8.91 17.47 -12.25
N ALA A 252 -9.14 18.32 -13.26
CA ALA A 252 -8.35 18.32 -14.48
C ALA A 252 -6.88 18.66 -14.23
N ALA A 253 -6.61 19.67 -13.37
CA ALA A 253 -5.25 20.03 -12.98
C ALA A 253 -4.52 18.90 -12.24
N TRP A 254 -5.21 18.13 -11.40
CA TRP A 254 -4.64 16.93 -10.79
C TRP A 254 -4.35 15.83 -11.80
N ALA A 255 -5.26 15.60 -12.75
CA ALA A 255 -5.08 14.60 -13.79
C ALA A 255 -3.84 14.89 -14.66
N GLU A 256 -3.57 16.16 -14.98
CA GLU A 256 -2.35 16.57 -15.70
C GLU A 256 -1.06 16.25 -14.92
N ARG A 257 -1.16 16.14 -13.59
CA ARG A 257 -0.05 15.75 -12.68
C ARG A 257 -0.03 14.26 -12.37
N GLY A 258 -0.81 13.43 -13.09
CA GLY A 258 -0.84 11.97 -12.88
C GLY A 258 -1.71 11.51 -11.70
N VAL A 259 -2.53 12.40 -11.14
CA VAL A 259 -3.39 12.12 -9.98
C VAL A 259 -4.85 12.05 -10.40
N HIS A 260 -5.48 10.88 -10.23
CA HIS A 260 -6.88 10.69 -10.56
C HIS A 260 -7.79 10.87 -9.36
N VAL A 261 -8.62 11.92 -9.41
CA VAL A 261 -9.59 12.22 -8.37
C VAL A 261 -10.89 11.44 -8.58
N PHE A 262 -11.40 10.80 -7.52
CA PHE A 262 -12.64 10.01 -7.55
C PHE A 262 -13.55 10.34 -6.36
N ASP A 263 -14.86 10.09 -6.49
CA ASP A 263 -15.82 10.37 -5.42
C ASP A 263 -16.23 9.13 -4.63
N THR A 264 -16.37 7.99 -5.32
CA THR A 264 -16.60 6.70 -4.67
C THR A 264 -15.63 5.65 -5.16
N TYR A 265 -15.53 4.55 -4.41
CA TYR A 265 -14.64 3.44 -4.76
C TYR A 265 -15.05 2.73 -6.07
N ALA A 266 -16.27 2.95 -6.58
CA ALA A 266 -16.64 2.54 -7.94
C ALA A 266 -15.88 3.35 -9.01
N GLY A 267 -15.77 4.68 -8.84
CA GLY A 267 -14.97 5.55 -9.71
C GLY A 267 -13.48 5.20 -9.68
N ALA A 268 -12.93 4.94 -8.48
CA ALA A 268 -11.56 4.45 -8.31
C ALA A 268 -11.32 3.14 -9.08
N ALA A 269 -12.24 2.18 -8.95
CA ALA A 269 -12.17 0.92 -9.69
C ALA A 269 -12.23 1.11 -11.21
N GLY A 270 -13.05 2.04 -11.69
CA GLY A 270 -13.11 2.38 -13.12
C GLY A 270 -11.80 2.96 -13.65
N HIS A 271 -11.09 3.75 -12.86
CA HIS A 271 -9.76 4.21 -13.23
C HIS A 271 -8.71 3.11 -13.15
N ALA A 272 -8.72 2.30 -12.09
CA ALA A 272 -7.81 1.16 -11.96
C ALA A 272 -7.97 0.16 -13.12
N LEU A 273 -9.19 -0.05 -13.62
CA LEU A 273 -9.46 -0.81 -14.84
C LEU A 273 -8.77 -0.20 -16.08
N ARG A 274 -8.87 1.13 -16.27
CA ARG A 274 -8.21 1.83 -17.39
C ARG A 274 -6.68 1.73 -17.33
N LEU A 275 -6.10 1.69 -16.13
CA LEU A 275 -4.67 1.49 -15.91
C LEU A 275 -4.23 0.01 -16.03
N GLY A 276 -5.18 -0.90 -16.27
CA GLY A 276 -4.92 -2.34 -16.36
C GLY A 276 -4.58 -3.00 -15.01
N LEU A 277 -4.88 -2.34 -13.89
CA LEU A 277 -4.64 -2.86 -12.54
C LEU A 277 -5.73 -3.84 -12.11
N LEU A 278 -6.95 -3.67 -12.64
CA LEU A 278 -8.10 -4.55 -12.41
C LEU A 278 -8.62 -5.09 -13.73
N THR A 279 -9.20 -6.29 -13.70
CA THR A 279 -10.10 -6.75 -14.77
C THR A 279 -11.48 -6.11 -14.65
N ARG A 280 -12.27 -6.18 -15.73
CA ARG A 280 -13.66 -5.69 -15.72
C ARG A 280 -14.50 -6.36 -14.63
N GLU A 281 -14.34 -7.66 -14.42
CA GLU A 281 -15.06 -8.40 -13.39
C GLU A 281 -14.71 -7.87 -11.99
N GLN A 282 -13.42 -7.66 -11.71
CA GLN A 282 -12.97 -7.12 -10.44
C GLN A 282 -13.48 -5.70 -10.22
N ALA A 283 -13.43 -4.84 -11.24
CA ALA A 283 -13.96 -3.48 -11.13
C ALA A 283 -15.48 -3.48 -10.86
N HIS A 284 -16.24 -4.39 -11.47
CA HIS A 284 -17.66 -4.57 -11.16
C HIS A 284 -17.91 -5.11 -9.75
N ALA A 285 -17.05 -5.99 -9.23
CA ALA A 285 -17.13 -6.47 -7.85
C ALA A 285 -16.98 -5.31 -6.86
N VAL A 286 -15.99 -4.43 -7.08
CA VAL A 286 -15.81 -3.21 -6.26
C VAL A 286 -17.04 -2.31 -6.33
N ALA A 287 -17.54 -2.02 -7.54
CA ALA A 287 -18.73 -1.17 -7.69
C ALA A 287 -19.97 -1.77 -7.00
N GLY A 288 -20.17 -3.09 -7.12
CA GLY A 288 -21.22 -3.81 -6.39
C GLY A 288 -21.08 -3.70 -4.87
N ALA A 289 -19.87 -3.88 -4.35
CA ALA A 289 -19.58 -3.72 -2.93
C ALA A 289 -19.78 -2.28 -2.44
N THR A 290 -19.41 -1.27 -3.25
CA THR A 290 -19.70 0.15 -2.98
C THR A 290 -21.20 0.38 -2.88
N ARG A 291 -21.99 -0.10 -3.86
CA ARG A 291 -23.45 0.04 -3.85
C ARG A 291 -24.10 -0.63 -2.64
N GLU A 292 -23.73 -1.86 -2.35
CA GLU A 292 -24.24 -2.58 -1.18
C GLU A 292 -23.90 -1.86 0.13
N GLY A 293 -22.68 -1.33 0.24
CA GLY A 293 -22.25 -0.57 1.40
C GLY A 293 -23.04 0.71 1.58
N VAL A 294 -23.17 1.53 0.52
CA VAL A 294 -23.98 2.77 0.55
C VAL A 294 -25.44 2.49 0.93
N ALA A 295 -26.01 1.40 0.44
CA ALA A 295 -27.38 0.99 0.77
C ALA A 295 -27.57 0.64 2.26
N ARG A 296 -26.53 0.13 2.93
CA ARG A 296 -26.56 -0.26 4.35
C ARG A 296 -26.26 0.88 5.31
N LEU A 297 -25.63 1.96 4.85
CA LEU A 297 -25.31 3.11 5.70
C LEU A 297 -26.59 3.86 6.10
N ASP A 298 -26.61 4.34 7.34
CA ASP A 298 -27.61 5.31 7.79
C ASP A 298 -27.13 6.71 7.40
N LEU A 299 -27.79 7.30 6.41
CA LEU A 299 -27.38 8.55 5.77
C LEU A 299 -28.56 9.51 5.75
N GLU A 300 -28.27 10.80 5.93
CA GLU A 300 -29.28 11.84 5.73
C GLU A 300 -29.79 11.81 4.29
N PRO A 301 -31.08 12.14 4.04
CA PRO A 301 -31.67 12.04 2.71
C PRO A 301 -30.89 12.76 1.61
N ARG A 302 -30.27 13.90 1.93
CA ARG A 302 -29.43 14.66 1.00
C ARG A 302 -28.10 13.97 0.70
N GLN A 303 -27.44 13.41 1.72
CA GLN A 303 -26.19 12.66 1.56
C GLN A 303 -26.44 11.41 0.70
N ARG A 304 -27.53 10.68 0.99
CA ARG A 304 -27.92 9.51 0.20
C ARG A 304 -28.19 9.87 -1.26
N ALA A 305 -28.99 10.90 -1.52
CA ALA A 305 -29.29 11.32 -2.89
C ALA A 305 -28.01 11.67 -3.67
N HIS A 306 -27.11 12.44 -3.07
CA HIS A 306 -25.84 12.81 -3.68
C HIS A 306 -24.97 11.58 -4.01
N LEU A 307 -24.79 10.67 -3.05
CA LEU A 307 -23.97 9.46 -3.26
C LEU A 307 -24.57 8.52 -4.30
N GLU A 308 -25.90 8.36 -4.34
CA GLU A 308 -26.57 7.55 -5.36
C GLU A 308 -26.42 8.13 -6.76
N ASP A 309 -26.52 9.47 -6.91
CA ASP A 309 -26.32 10.15 -8.19
C ASP A 309 -24.89 9.95 -8.71
N VAL A 310 -23.90 10.17 -7.85
CA VAL A 310 -22.47 9.99 -8.18
C VAL A 310 -22.17 8.54 -8.52
N LEU A 311 -22.57 7.59 -7.65
CA LEU A 311 -22.32 6.17 -7.86
C LEU A 311 -22.94 5.67 -9.16
N THR A 312 -24.15 6.14 -9.48
CA THR A 312 -24.82 5.75 -10.73
C THR A 312 -24.06 6.24 -11.96
N ALA A 313 -23.48 7.44 -11.90
CA ALA A 313 -22.63 7.95 -12.97
C ALA A 313 -21.33 7.13 -13.12
N GLU A 314 -20.63 6.87 -12.02
CA GLU A 314 -19.39 6.08 -12.03
C GLU A 314 -19.61 4.62 -12.47
N GLU A 315 -20.73 4.00 -12.10
CA GLU A 315 -21.12 2.67 -12.59
C GLU A 315 -21.46 2.66 -14.08
N ALA A 316 -22.01 3.75 -14.62
CA ALA A 316 -22.29 3.86 -16.05
C ALA A 316 -20.98 3.90 -16.85
N ASP A 317 -19.96 4.60 -16.36
CA ASP A 317 -18.64 4.65 -17.00
C ASP A 317 -17.97 3.27 -17.06
N LEU A 318 -18.14 2.44 -16.02
CA LEU A 318 -17.67 1.05 -15.97
C LEU A 318 -18.33 0.12 -17.01
N ARG A 319 -19.53 0.46 -17.49
CA ARG A 319 -20.24 -0.33 -18.52
C ARG A 319 -19.79 0.02 -19.94
N ILE A 320 -19.22 1.22 -20.13
CA ILE A 320 -18.87 1.77 -21.45
C ILE A 320 -17.41 1.49 -21.79
N GLY A 321 -16.48 1.63 -20.83
CA GLY A 321 -15.07 1.25 -20.98
C GLY A 321 -14.91 -0.25 -20.88
#